data_AF-A0A8C7RVI2-F1
#
_entry.id   AF-A0A8C7RVI2-F1
#
_cell.length_a   1.000
_cell.length_b   1.000
_cell.length_c   1.000
_cell.angle_alpha   90.00
_cell.angle_beta   90.00
_cell.angle_gamma   90.00
#
_symmetry.space_group_name_H-M   'P 1'
#
loop_
_entity.id
_entity.type
_entity.pdbx_description
1 polymer ?
#
loop_
_entity_poly.entity_id
_entity_poly.type
_entity_poly.pdbx_seq_one_letter_code
_entity_poly.pdbx_strand_id
1 'polypeptide(L)'
;MENKTNGSVEAKLVAENGQLPDPADWAFTDVVNYFKAAGFDEQATAFQDQEIDGKSLLLMTRNDVLTGLSIKLGPALKIYEYHVKPLQTQHLKMVSVYETKQGF
;
A
#
# COMPACT_ATOMS: atom_id res chain seq x y z
N MET A 1 14.69 21.87 -21.02
CA MET A 1 15.17 21.11 -19.84
C MET A 1 14.03 20.20 -19.44
N GLU A 2 14.06 18.96 -19.92
CA GLU A 2 13.07 17.95 -19.59
C GLU A 2 13.73 16.96 -18.63
N ASN A 3 13.41 17.05 -17.33
CA ASN A 3 13.86 16.06 -16.36
C ASN A 3 12.79 14.97 -16.27
N LYS A 4 13.05 13.84 -16.93
CA LYS A 4 12.32 12.58 -16.74
C LYS A 4 13.08 11.73 -15.73
N THR A 5 12.57 11.63 -14.50
CA THR A 5 13.08 10.70 -13.46
C THR A 5 11.99 9.75 -12.94
N ASN A 6 10.95 9.46 -13.72
CA ASN A 6 9.87 8.55 -13.32
C ASN A 6 10.24 7.05 -13.40
N GLY A 7 11.37 6.68 -14.00
CA GLY A 7 11.70 5.28 -14.27
C GLY A 7 12.27 4.46 -13.09
N SER A 8 12.72 5.11 -12.01
CA SER A 8 13.44 4.41 -10.93
C SER A 8 12.53 3.88 -9.81
N VAL A 9 11.29 4.37 -9.70
CA VAL A 9 10.39 4.05 -8.57
C VAL A 9 9.47 2.88 -8.91
N GLU A 10 8.94 2.82 -10.14
CA GLU A 10 8.19 1.66 -10.65
C GLU A 10 9.03 0.37 -10.61
N ALA A 11 10.32 0.47 -10.94
CA ALA A 11 11.23 -0.69 -11.00
C ALA A 11 11.54 -1.31 -9.62
N LYS A 12 11.30 -0.60 -8.51
CA LYS A 12 11.58 -1.14 -7.15
C LYS A 12 10.41 -1.89 -6.53
N LEU A 13 9.17 -1.56 -6.93
CA LEU A 13 7.97 -2.16 -6.33
C LEU A 13 7.57 -3.46 -7.05
N VAL A 14 7.92 -3.61 -8.32
CA VAL A 14 7.55 -4.76 -9.13
C VAL A 14 8.62 -5.84 -8.98
N ALA A 15 8.30 -6.98 -8.34
CA ALA A 15 9.20 -8.13 -8.33
C ALA A 15 9.46 -8.65 -9.76
N GLU A 16 10.49 -9.47 -9.97
CA GLU A 16 10.89 -10.03 -11.28
C GLU A 16 9.74 -10.72 -12.07
N ASN A 17 8.62 -11.02 -11.41
CA ASN A 17 7.46 -11.70 -11.96
C ASN A 17 6.27 -10.77 -12.26
N GLY A 18 6.43 -9.43 -12.13
CA GLY A 18 5.33 -8.48 -12.32
C GLY A 18 4.41 -8.31 -11.11
N GLN A 19 4.68 -9.01 -10.01
CA GLN A 19 3.84 -9.01 -8.81
C GLN A 19 4.48 -8.16 -7.71
N LEU A 20 3.70 -7.30 -7.06
CA LEU A 20 4.17 -6.58 -5.87
C LEU A 20 4.50 -7.59 -4.75
N PRO A 21 5.57 -7.39 -3.96
CA PRO A 21 5.84 -8.19 -2.77
C PRO A 21 4.67 -8.09 -1.79
N ASP A 22 4.50 -9.12 -0.94
CA ASP A 22 3.43 -9.14 0.06
C ASP A 22 3.50 -7.86 0.92
N PRO A 23 2.39 -7.09 1.03
CA PRO A 23 2.36 -5.91 1.89
C PRO A 23 2.73 -6.20 3.34
N ALA A 24 2.62 -7.43 3.83
CA ALA A 24 3.03 -7.78 5.19
C ALA A 24 4.53 -7.55 5.47
N ASP A 25 5.37 -7.48 4.43
CA ASP A 25 6.81 -7.26 4.54
C ASP A 25 7.22 -5.80 4.26
N TRP A 26 6.27 -4.91 3.94
CA TRP A 26 6.57 -3.52 3.62
C TRP A 26 6.97 -2.72 4.85
N ALA A 27 8.09 -2.00 4.75
CA ALA A 27 8.41 -0.92 5.69
C ALA A 27 7.54 0.30 5.40
N PHE A 28 7.50 1.27 6.33
CA PHE A 28 6.73 2.51 6.11
C PHE A 28 7.17 3.25 4.84
N THR A 29 8.46 3.18 4.48
CA THR A 29 8.97 3.77 3.24
C THR A 29 8.37 3.14 2.00
N ASP A 30 8.09 1.83 2.01
CA ASP A 30 7.49 1.12 0.88
C ASP A 30 6.02 1.50 0.73
N VAL A 31 5.29 1.63 1.85
CA VAL A 31 3.91 2.16 1.89
C VAL A 31 3.86 3.57 1.28
N VAL A 32 4.77 4.46 1.70
CA VAL A 32 4.85 5.83 1.17
C VAL A 32 5.15 5.83 -0.33
N ASN A 33 6.13 5.02 -0.77
CA ASN A 33 6.50 4.93 -2.18
C ASN A 33 5.36 4.35 -3.04
N TYR A 34 4.63 3.36 -2.52
CA TYR A 34 3.46 2.80 -3.18
C TYR A 34 2.38 3.86 -3.43
N PHE A 35 2.01 4.64 -2.40
CA PHE A 35 0.97 5.66 -2.56
C PHE A 35 1.42 6.83 -3.45
N LYS A 36 2.70 7.21 -3.43
CA LYS A 36 3.27 8.16 -4.40
C LYS A 36 3.15 7.62 -5.83
N ALA A 37 3.56 6.37 -6.06
CA ALA A 37 3.46 5.74 -7.38
C ALA A 37 2.00 5.58 -7.85
N ALA A 38 1.05 5.45 -6.93
CA ALA A 38 -0.39 5.42 -7.20
C ALA A 38 -1.01 6.81 -7.47
N GLY A 39 -0.22 7.90 -7.42
CA GLY A 39 -0.68 9.27 -7.69
C GLY A 39 -1.27 9.99 -6.47
N PHE A 40 -0.94 9.53 -5.26
CA PHE A 40 -1.37 10.12 -3.99
C PHE A 40 -0.19 10.79 -3.24
N ASP A 41 0.70 11.48 -3.95
CA ASP A 41 1.91 12.10 -3.39
C ASP A 41 1.65 13.00 -2.18
N GLU A 42 0.60 13.82 -2.25
CA GLU A 42 0.19 14.72 -1.15
C GLU A 42 -0.31 13.92 0.06
N GLN A 43 -0.99 12.79 -0.14
CA GLN A 43 -1.54 11.99 0.95
C GLN A 43 -0.53 11.00 1.53
N ALA A 44 0.49 10.64 0.77
CA ALA A 44 1.56 9.74 1.21
C ALA A 44 2.31 10.29 2.44
N THR A 45 2.36 11.61 2.65
CA THR A 45 2.96 12.20 3.85
C THR A 45 2.21 11.80 5.12
N ALA A 46 0.88 11.64 5.08
CA ALA A 46 0.13 11.19 6.25
C ALA A 46 0.51 9.77 6.70
N PHE A 47 0.80 8.89 5.75
CA PHE A 47 1.33 7.55 6.06
C PHE A 47 2.77 7.62 6.60
N GLN A 48 3.57 8.55 6.09
CA GLN A 48 4.93 8.80 6.56
C GLN A 48 4.96 9.35 7.99
N ASP A 49 4.15 10.36 8.29
CA ASP A 49 4.11 11.06 9.59
C ASP A 49 3.65 10.13 10.73
N GLN A 50 2.81 9.15 10.40
CA GLN A 50 2.31 8.14 11.33
C GLN A 50 3.15 6.85 11.29
N GLU A 51 4.21 6.80 10.48
CA GLU A 51 5.08 5.65 10.25
C GLU A 51 4.30 4.34 9.97
N ILE A 52 3.24 4.43 9.14
CA ILE A 52 2.39 3.29 8.80
C ILE A 52 3.20 2.28 7.97
N ASP A 53 3.58 1.18 8.60
CA ASP A 53 4.17 0.03 7.93
C ASP A 53 3.10 -0.86 7.25
N GLY A 54 3.55 -1.85 6.50
CA GLY A 54 2.67 -2.74 5.75
C GLY A 54 1.70 -3.55 6.60
N LYS A 55 2.14 -4.02 7.77
CA LYS A 55 1.28 -4.76 8.71
C LYS A 55 0.19 -3.85 9.27
N SER A 56 0.54 -2.63 9.67
CA SER A 56 -0.40 -1.63 10.14
C SER A 56 -1.40 -1.27 9.03
N LEU A 57 -0.93 -1.07 7.79
CA LEU A 57 -1.76 -0.82 6.62
C LEU A 57 -2.79 -1.94 6.40
N LEU A 58 -2.38 -3.20 6.50
CA LEU A 58 -3.26 -4.37 6.36
C LEU A 58 -4.29 -4.48 7.48
N LEU A 59 -4.05 -3.88 8.65
CA LEU A 59 -4.99 -3.85 9.77
C LEU A 59 -5.87 -2.60 9.81
N MET A 60 -5.60 -1.58 8.98
CA MET A 60 -6.38 -0.36 8.97
C MET A 60 -7.84 -0.64 8.63
N THR A 61 -8.72 -0.10 9.47
CA THR A 61 -10.16 -0.07 9.20
C THR A 61 -10.50 1.10 8.28
N ARG A 62 -11.74 1.08 7.77
CA ARG A 62 -12.29 2.22 7.02
C ARG A 62 -12.18 3.53 7.80
N ASN A 63 -12.46 3.50 9.11
CA ASN A 63 -12.45 4.73 9.92
C ASN A 63 -11.04 5.27 10.14
N ASP A 64 -10.04 4.41 10.26
CA ASP A 64 -8.64 4.82 10.40
C ASP A 64 -8.19 5.61 9.16
N VAL A 65 -8.57 5.16 7.96
CA VAL A 65 -8.25 5.87 6.71
C VAL A 65 -9.06 7.15 6.55
N LEU A 66 -10.38 7.10 6.82
CA LEU A 66 -11.27 8.24 6.57
C LEU A 66 -11.14 9.37 7.59
N THR A 67 -10.71 9.07 8.82
CA THR A 67 -10.66 10.06 9.90
C THR A 67 -9.33 10.10 10.65
N GLY A 68 -8.55 9.02 10.68
CA GLY A 68 -7.30 8.95 11.44
C GLY A 68 -6.09 9.61 10.76
N LEU A 69 -6.04 9.62 9.41
CA LEU A 69 -4.88 10.13 8.66
C LEU A 69 -4.93 11.63 8.34
N SER A 70 -5.95 12.37 8.79
CA SER A 70 -6.14 13.79 8.44
C SER A 70 -6.15 14.09 6.93
N ILE A 71 -6.54 13.11 6.11
CA ILE A 71 -6.67 13.23 4.65
C ILE A 71 -8.07 13.76 4.31
N LYS A 72 -8.18 14.61 3.29
CA LYS A 72 -9.48 15.06 2.76
C LYS A 72 -10.35 13.86 2.36
N LEU A 73 -11.65 13.94 2.65
CA LEU A 73 -12.60 12.82 2.49
C LEU A 73 -12.55 12.17 1.08
N GLY A 74 -12.49 12.96 0.01
CA GLY A 74 -12.47 12.46 -1.37
C GLY A 74 -11.28 11.52 -1.63
N PRO A 75 -10.02 11.98 -1.47
CA PRO A 75 -8.85 11.13 -1.54
C PRO A 75 -8.87 9.95 -0.55
N ALA A 76 -9.30 10.15 0.69
CA ALA A 76 -9.36 9.08 1.70
C ALA A 76 -10.29 7.92 1.28
N LEU A 77 -11.44 8.22 0.69
CA LEU A 77 -12.35 7.22 0.14
C LEU A 77 -11.69 6.42 -1.00
N LYS A 78 -10.96 7.10 -1.89
CA LYS A 78 -10.26 6.43 -2.99
C LYS A 78 -9.14 5.51 -2.48
N ILE A 79 -8.35 6.00 -1.54
CA ILE A 79 -7.27 5.23 -0.89
C ILE A 79 -7.83 3.97 -0.24
N TYR A 80 -8.92 4.07 0.52
CA TYR A 80 -9.49 2.90 1.17
C TYR A 80 -10.05 1.88 0.15
N GLU A 81 -10.91 2.32 -0.77
CA GLU A 81 -11.62 1.39 -1.68
C GLU A 81 -10.73 0.79 -2.76
N TYR A 82 -9.75 1.55 -3.27
CA TYR A 82 -8.93 1.11 -4.42
C TYR A 82 -7.52 0.64 -4.05
N HIS A 83 -7.05 0.87 -2.82
CA HIS A 83 -5.71 0.45 -2.40
C HIS A 83 -5.73 -0.40 -1.15
N VAL A 84 -6.15 0.13 0.00
CA VAL A 84 -6.08 -0.59 1.29
C VAL A 84 -6.87 -1.89 1.23
N LYS A 85 -8.14 -1.82 0.85
CA LYS A 85 -9.02 -2.99 0.80
C LYS A 85 -8.59 -4.04 -0.25
N PRO A 86 -8.15 -3.66 -1.46
CA PRO A 86 -7.51 -4.61 -2.39
C PRO A 86 -6.25 -5.28 -1.84
N LEU A 87 -5.34 -4.53 -1.22
CA LEU A 87 -4.12 -5.08 -0.61
C LEU A 87 -4.45 -6.09 0.50
N GLN A 88 -5.43 -5.77 1.35
CA GLN A 88 -5.96 -6.69 2.38
C GLN A 88 -6.53 -7.97 1.76
N THR A 89 -7.34 -7.83 0.70
CA THR A 89 -7.95 -8.99 0.02
C THR A 89 -6.90 -9.87 -0.64
N GLN A 90 -5.87 -9.27 -1.25
CA GLN A 90 -4.76 -10.00 -1.86
C GLN A 90 -3.95 -10.77 -0.81
N HIS A 91 -3.62 -10.12 0.32
CA HIS A 91 -2.88 -10.75 1.41
C HIS A 91 -3.62 -11.98 1.97
N LEU A 92 -4.92 -11.84 2.26
CA LEU A 92 -5.75 -12.97 2.74
C LEU A 92 -5.75 -14.15 1.77
N LYS A 93 -5.85 -13.89 0.46
CA LYS A 93 -5.77 -14.95 -0.56
C LYS A 93 -4.41 -15.65 -0.55
N MET A 94 -3.31 -14.90 -0.41
CA MET A 94 -1.98 -15.50 -0.35
C MET A 94 -1.84 -16.40 0.89
N VAL A 95 -2.24 -15.91 2.07
CA VAL A 95 -2.22 -16.69 3.32
C VAL A 95 -3.02 -17.98 3.20
N SER A 96 -4.27 -17.92 2.71
CA SER A 96 -5.09 -19.12 2.53
C SER A 96 -4.50 -20.13 1.53
N VAL A 97 -3.82 -19.66 0.47
CA VAL A 97 -3.12 -20.53 -0.47
C VAL A 97 -1.94 -21.24 0.19
N TYR A 98 -1.18 -20.55 1.05
CA TYR A 98 -0.08 -21.17 1.80
C TYR A 98 -0.60 -22.18 2.83
N GLU A 99 -1.68 -21.88 3.55
CA GLU A 99 -2.30 -22.82 4.51
C GLU A 99 -2.77 -24.11 3.81
N THR A 100 -3.44 -23.97 2.66
CA THR A 100 -3.90 -25.13 1.87
C THR A 100 -2.72 -25.98 1.36
N LYS A 101 -1.60 -25.35 0.96
CA LYS A 101 -0.41 -26.07 0.45
C LYS A 101 0.38 -26.79 1.54
N GLN A 102 0.29 -26.34 2.79
CA GLN A 102 1.00 -26.94 3.93
C GLN A 102 0.22 -28.07 4.60
N GLY A 103 -0.96 -28.44 4.11
CA GLY A 103 -1.67 -29.66 4.51
C GLY A 103 -2.36 -29.60 5.87
N PHE A 104 -2.92 -28.44 6.23
CA PHE A 104 -3.97 -28.36 7.24
C PHE A 104 -5.34 -28.69 6.64
#